data_AF-A0A7X1U2N1-F1
#
_entry.id   AF-A0A7X1U2N1-F1
#
_cell.length_a   1.000
_cell.length_b   1.000
_cell.length_c   1.000
_cell.angle_alpha   90.00
_cell.angle_beta   90.00
_cell.angle_gamma   90.00
#
_symmetry.space_group_name_H-M   'P 1'
#
loop_
_entity.id
_entity.type
_entity.pdbx_description
1 polymer ?
#
loop_
_entity_poly.entity_id
_entity_poly.type
_entity_poly.pdbx_seq_one_letter_code
_entity_poly.pdbx_strand_id
1 'polypeptide(L)'
;MDDYLLLLDVCHKDQRAIGLFDLHNGRSVRALSEHGGLYETLQFCARRHLGWSEHLRSLPAHPQLAADGRQEGPLRPPLKPSDSLLAQVSEVTLNTQHTHQGWFYKGNGSLLKTDGEPLAVPYHALSIASQPGVVCVYLVDHFGQLRFVGFSLGHDIRDPLLSRQDASSCAQSRLRHCAITPALILGELQGSLSLNVRVERQGAQLSYLSYRLDQQAWGAIRKYSQAFLEQHEQFLQPGMVHYVFHSASRRESELQLQHGDWLDLDCPELELGLSNQVVEEELLHLYPLDAQPRRTRAQAARSAWQPAQR
;
A
#
# COMPACT_ATOMS: atom_id res chain seq x y z
N MET A 1 -12.59 -9.32 16.79
CA MET A 1 -11.29 -9.06 16.17
C MET A 1 -11.25 -10.02 15.01
N ASP A 2 -11.36 -9.47 13.81
CA ASP A 2 -11.68 -10.16 12.58
C ASP A 2 -10.58 -11.15 12.17
N ASP A 3 -10.96 -12.26 11.50
CA ASP A 3 -10.07 -13.37 11.10
C ASP A 3 -9.14 -12.97 9.93
N TYR A 4 -8.32 -11.96 10.15
CA TYR A 4 -7.37 -11.50 9.15
C TYR A 4 -6.09 -12.32 9.15
N LEU A 5 -5.70 -12.76 7.96
CA LEU A 5 -4.37 -13.28 7.68
C LEU A 5 -3.57 -12.21 6.95
N LEU A 6 -2.55 -11.70 7.63
CA LEU A 6 -1.61 -10.73 7.09
C LEU A 6 -0.44 -11.45 6.45
N LEU A 7 -0.12 -11.06 5.23
CA LEU A 7 0.90 -11.65 4.37
C LEU A 7 2.02 -10.64 4.13
N LEU A 8 3.26 -11.07 4.28
CA LEU A 8 4.46 -10.29 3.97
C LEU A 8 5.27 -11.03 2.91
N ASP A 9 5.76 -10.31 1.91
CA ASP A 9 6.72 -10.84 0.94
C ASP A 9 8.13 -10.51 1.43
N VAL A 10 8.82 -11.52 1.97
CA VAL A 10 10.12 -11.37 2.63
C VAL A 10 11.21 -11.91 1.73
N CYS A 11 12.18 -11.05 1.39
CA CYS A 11 13.38 -11.43 0.65
C CYS A 11 14.60 -11.38 1.57
N HIS A 12 15.27 -12.51 1.79
CA HIS A 12 16.52 -12.60 2.56
C HIS A 12 17.57 -13.38 1.79
N LYS A 13 18.71 -12.74 1.47
CA LYS A 13 19.88 -13.39 0.81
C LYS A 13 19.49 -14.33 -0.34
N ASP A 14 18.70 -13.80 -1.29
CA ASP A 14 18.15 -14.49 -2.46
C ASP A 14 17.10 -15.59 -2.19
N GLN A 15 16.75 -15.84 -0.94
CA GLN A 15 15.62 -16.69 -0.56
C GLN A 15 14.35 -15.86 -0.37
N ARG A 16 13.25 -16.34 -0.95
CA ARG A 16 11.91 -15.77 -0.76
C ARG A 16 11.17 -16.57 0.29
N ALA A 17 10.64 -15.88 1.29
CA ALA A 17 9.79 -16.44 2.33
C ALA A 17 8.50 -15.64 2.41
N ILE A 18 7.45 -16.30 2.90
CA ILE A 18 6.16 -15.67 3.12
C ILE A 18 5.99 -15.49 4.63
N GLY A 19 5.90 -14.24 5.08
CA GLY A 19 5.49 -13.95 6.44
C GLY A 19 3.98 -14.09 6.55
N LEU A 20 3.53 -14.86 7.52
CA LEU A 20 2.12 -15.05 7.87
C LEU A 20 1.92 -14.51 9.28
N PHE A 21 0.93 -13.66 9.47
CA PHE A 21 0.51 -13.20 10.78
C PHE A 21 -1.00 -13.31 10.90
N ASP A 22 -1.46 -14.13 11.84
CA ASP A 22 -2.87 -14.35 12.10
C ASP A 22 -3.33 -13.43 13.24
N LEU A 23 -4.15 -12.45 12.91
CA LEU A 23 -4.65 -11.45 13.86
C LEU A 23 -5.60 -12.06 14.90
N HIS A 24 -6.23 -13.21 14.61
CA HIS A 24 -7.16 -13.86 15.55
C HIS A 24 -6.42 -14.45 16.76
N ASN A 25 -5.29 -15.12 16.53
CA ASN A 25 -4.55 -15.85 17.56
C ASN A 25 -3.15 -15.28 17.84
N GLY A 26 -2.75 -14.22 17.14
CA GLY A 26 -1.46 -13.55 17.28
C GLY A 26 -0.26 -14.39 16.81
N ARG A 27 -0.48 -15.51 16.11
CA ARG A 27 0.61 -16.38 15.66
C ARG A 27 1.27 -15.79 14.42
N SER A 28 2.59 -15.66 14.49
CA SER A 28 3.43 -15.35 13.34
C SER A 28 4.21 -16.59 12.89
N VAL A 29 4.22 -16.84 11.58
CA VAL A 29 4.99 -17.91 10.96
C VAL A 29 5.73 -17.35 9.75
N ARG A 30 7.00 -17.68 9.59
CA ARG A 30 7.68 -17.57 8.30
C ARG A 30 7.58 -18.91 7.60
N ALA A 31 6.91 -18.93 6.46
CA ALA A 31 6.69 -20.11 5.67
C ALA A 31 7.58 -20.12 4.42
N LEU A 32 8.01 -21.31 4.01
CA LEU A 32 8.62 -21.54 2.71
C LEU A 32 7.61 -22.20 1.79
N SER A 33 7.61 -21.74 0.55
CA SER A 33 6.90 -22.38 -0.54
C SER A 33 7.92 -22.93 -1.52
N GLU A 34 7.73 -24.18 -1.95
CA GLU A 34 8.53 -24.78 -3.03
C GLU A 34 8.35 -24.05 -4.38
N HIS A 35 7.31 -23.22 -4.50
CA HIS A 35 7.01 -22.45 -5.70
C HIS A 35 7.69 -21.07 -5.73
N GLY A 36 8.29 -20.61 -4.62
CA GLY A 36 8.95 -19.31 -4.54
C GLY A 36 8.31 -18.35 -3.54
N GLY A 37 8.18 -17.08 -3.90
CA GLY A 37 7.63 -16.04 -3.03
C GLY A 37 6.10 -16.06 -2.99
N LEU A 38 5.52 -15.00 -2.43
CA LEU A 38 4.06 -14.87 -2.29
C LEU A 38 3.37 -14.88 -3.66
N TYR A 39 3.91 -14.16 -4.64
CA TYR A 39 3.38 -14.11 -6.00
C TYR A 39 3.32 -15.49 -6.66
N GLU A 40 4.44 -16.22 -6.69
CA GLU A 40 4.51 -17.53 -7.33
C GLU A 40 3.62 -18.56 -6.61
N THR A 41 3.50 -18.46 -5.30
CA THR A 41 2.64 -19.33 -4.48
C THR A 41 1.15 -19.11 -4.75
N LEU A 42 0.70 -17.85 -4.82
CA LEU A 42 -0.72 -17.57 -5.13
C LEU A 42 -1.05 -17.90 -6.59
N GLN A 43 -0.10 -17.73 -7.50
CA GLN A 43 -0.21 -18.24 -8.87
C GLN A 43 -0.41 -19.74 -8.91
N PHE A 44 0.40 -20.52 -8.17
CA PHE A 44 0.22 -21.96 -8.04
C PHE A 44 -1.16 -22.33 -7.50
N CYS A 45 -1.59 -21.68 -6.42
CA CYS A 45 -2.91 -21.91 -5.85
C CYS A 45 -4.02 -21.65 -6.88
N ALA A 46 -3.93 -20.55 -7.63
CA ALA A 46 -4.90 -20.21 -8.66
C ALA A 46 -4.93 -21.25 -9.80
N ARG A 47 -3.78 -21.78 -10.23
CA ARG A 47 -3.71 -22.87 -11.23
C ARG A 47 -4.39 -24.16 -10.75
N ARG A 48 -4.31 -24.43 -9.45
CA ARG A 48 -4.78 -25.68 -8.82
C ARG A 48 -6.14 -25.54 -8.14
N HIS A 49 -6.77 -24.38 -8.22
CA HIS A 49 -8.03 -24.07 -7.54
C HIS A 49 -7.97 -24.29 -6.01
N LEU A 50 -6.82 -24.00 -5.40
CA LEU A 50 -6.62 -24.13 -3.96
C LEU A 50 -7.07 -22.86 -3.24
N GLY A 51 -7.71 -23.01 -2.08
CA GLY A 51 -8.00 -21.89 -1.20
C GLY A 51 -6.70 -21.28 -0.65
N TRP A 52 -6.49 -19.98 -0.87
CA TRP A 52 -5.24 -19.31 -0.48
C TRP A 52 -4.97 -19.37 1.02
N SER A 53 -5.95 -19.06 1.85
CA SER A 53 -5.79 -19.08 3.32
C SER A 53 -5.41 -20.47 3.81
N GLU A 54 -6.13 -21.50 3.34
CA GLU A 54 -5.87 -22.90 3.72
C GLU A 54 -4.48 -23.37 3.27
N HIS A 55 -4.11 -23.10 2.01
CA HIS A 55 -2.80 -23.49 1.49
C HIS A 55 -1.65 -22.75 2.19
N LEU A 56 -1.77 -21.44 2.38
CA LEU A 56 -0.74 -20.66 3.07
C LEU A 56 -0.53 -21.14 4.51
N ARG A 57 -1.61 -21.50 5.22
CA ARG A 57 -1.55 -22.03 6.59
C ARG A 57 -0.98 -23.45 6.66
N SER A 58 -1.01 -24.21 5.57
CA SER A 58 -0.44 -25.56 5.52
C SER A 58 1.04 -25.59 5.12
N LEU A 59 1.60 -24.46 4.67
CA LEU A 59 3.02 -24.36 4.34
C LEU A 59 3.91 -24.67 5.55
N PRO A 60 5.04 -25.36 5.35
CA PRO A 60 5.96 -25.68 6.43
C PRO A 60 6.62 -24.41 6.98
N ALA A 61 6.72 -24.34 8.31
CA ALA A 61 7.46 -23.28 8.99
C ALA A 61 8.96 -23.39 8.70
N HIS A 62 9.63 -22.25 8.54
CA HIS A 62 11.06 -22.19 8.28
C HIS A 62 11.87 -22.58 9.53
N PRO A 63 12.69 -23.65 9.51
CA PRO A 63 13.34 -24.20 10.71
C PRO A 63 14.51 -23.35 11.26
N GLN A 64 15.11 -22.46 10.45
CA GLN A 64 16.35 -21.73 10.82
C GLN A 64 16.19 -20.21 11.03
N LEU A 65 14.96 -19.67 10.98
CA LEU A 65 14.71 -18.24 11.21
C LEU A 65 13.73 -18.14 12.38
N ALA A 66 14.26 -17.90 13.59
CA ALA A 66 13.46 -17.76 14.79
C ALA A 66 12.38 -16.67 14.62
N ALA A 67 11.26 -16.85 15.32
CA ALA A 67 10.17 -15.88 15.42
C ALA A 67 10.57 -14.57 16.15
N ASP A 68 11.84 -14.41 16.52
CA ASP A 68 12.41 -13.27 17.23
C ASP A 68 12.54 -12.03 16.33
N GLY A 69 11.39 -11.51 15.87
CA GLY A 69 11.07 -10.08 15.70
C GLY A 69 11.90 -9.21 14.76
N ARG A 70 13.06 -9.63 14.27
CA ARG A 70 13.90 -8.84 13.36
C ARG A 70 13.64 -9.30 11.94
N GLN A 71 12.92 -8.47 11.20
CA GLN A 71 12.90 -8.55 9.75
C GLN A 71 14.30 -8.21 9.24
N GLU A 72 15.02 -9.23 8.77
CA GLU A 72 16.26 -9.07 8.05
C GLU A 72 15.91 -9.05 6.55
N GLY A 73 16.07 -7.90 5.91
CA GLY A 73 15.81 -7.70 4.49
C GLY A 73 14.82 -6.55 4.20
N PRO A 74 14.95 -5.89 3.05
CA PRO A 74 13.96 -4.91 2.62
C PRO A 74 12.63 -5.63 2.35
N LEU A 75 11.55 -5.09 2.89
CA LEU A 75 10.22 -5.54 2.52
C LEU A 75 9.93 -5.10 1.10
N ARG A 76 9.14 -5.90 0.38
CA ARG A 76 8.66 -5.54 -0.95
C ARG A 76 7.19 -5.18 -0.87
N PRO A 77 6.68 -4.38 -1.82
CA PRO A 77 5.25 -4.30 -2.06
C PRO A 77 4.68 -5.72 -2.15
N PRO A 78 3.67 -6.08 -1.33
CA PRO A 78 3.22 -7.46 -1.23
C PRO A 78 2.67 -7.95 -2.56
N LEU A 79 2.92 -9.22 -2.89
CA LEU A 79 2.51 -9.89 -4.14
C LEU A 79 3.16 -9.31 -5.42
N LYS A 80 4.11 -8.38 -5.32
CA LYS A 80 4.67 -7.74 -6.51
C LYS A 80 5.50 -8.74 -7.33
N PRO A 81 5.18 -8.98 -8.60
CA PRO A 81 6.02 -9.81 -9.48
C PRO A 81 7.44 -9.24 -9.59
N SER A 82 8.39 -10.11 -9.94
CA SER A 82 9.78 -9.71 -10.22
C SER A 82 9.85 -8.74 -11.40
N ASP A 83 9.08 -9.03 -12.46
CA ASP A 83 8.88 -8.13 -13.58
C ASP A 83 7.86 -7.04 -13.21
N SER A 84 8.31 -5.79 -13.11
CA SER A 84 7.45 -4.66 -12.82
C SER A 84 6.38 -4.41 -13.88
N LEU A 85 6.56 -4.87 -15.12
CA LEU A 85 5.56 -4.73 -16.19
C LEU A 85 4.32 -5.60 -15.96
N LEU A 86 4.43 -6.65 -15.15
CA LEU A 86 3.30 -7.46 -14.72
C LEU A 86 2.56 -6.85 -13.52
N ALA A 87 2.92 -5.66 -13.07
CA ALA A 87 2.17 -4.93 -12.05
C ALA A 87 1.59 -3.65 -12.66
N GLN A 88 0.30 -3.41 -12.46
CA GLN A 88 -0.35 -2.15 -12.79
C GLN A 88 -0.78 -1.42 -11.53
N VAL A 89 -0.57 -0.12 -11.51
CA VAL A 89 -0.97 0.78 -10.43
C VAL A 89 -1.99 1.76 -10.97
N SER A 90 -3.15 1.82 -10.32
CA SER A 90 -4.24 2.70 -10.70
C SER A 90 -4.95 3.27 -9.48
N GLU A 91 -5.78 4.27 -9.70
CA GLU A 91 -6.65 4.86 -8.69
C GLU A 91 -8.07 4.99 -9.24
N VAL A 92 -9.05 4.78 -8.36
CA VAL A 92 -10.45 5.11 -8.62
C VAL A 92 -10.86 6.29 -7.75
N THR A 93 -11.29 7.37 -8.38
CA THR A 93 -11.83 8.52 -7.65
C THR A 93 -13.33 8.38 -7.45
N LEU A 94 -13.77 8.65 -6.22
CA LEU A 94 -15.18 8.80 -5.87
C LEU A 94 -15.75 10.06 -6.53
N ASN A 95 -16.32 9.93 -7.73
CA ASN A 95 -17.08 11.02 -8.34
C ASN A 95 -18.56 10.99 -7.89
N THR A 96 -19.18 12.17 -7.91
CA THR A 96 -20.44 12.47 -7.21
C THR A 96 -21.67 11.95 -7.94
N GLN A 97 -22.88 12.21 -7.41
CA GLN A 97 -24.17 11.87 -8.04
C GLN A 97 -24.36 12.44 -9.47
N HIS A 98 -23.48 13.32 -9.94
CA HIS A 98 -23.57 13.97 -11.25
C HIS A 98 -22.35 13.73 -12.16
N THR A 99 -21.36 12.94 -11.72
CA THR A 99 -20.14 12.66 -12.49
C THR A 99 -19.77 11.17 -12.43
N HIS A 100 -19.50 10.57 -13.58
CA HIS A 100 -19.04 9.19 -13.68
C HIS A 100 -17.74 9.00 -12.86
N GLN A 101 -17.59 7.85 -12.20
CA GLN A 101 -16.37 7.46 -11.49
C GLN A 101 -15.16 7.48 -12.44
N GLY A 102 -14.05 8.07 -12.00
CA GLY A 102 -12.85 8.24 -12.81
C GLY A 102 -11.82 7.15 -12.49
N TRP A 103 -11.34 6.46 -13.52
CA TRP A 103 -10.22 5.54 -13.43
C TRP A 103 -8.95 6.20 -13.95
N PHE A 104 -7.89 6.20 -13.16
CA PHE A 104 -6.60 6.80 -13.52
C PHE A 104 -5.50 5.74 -13.46
N TYR A 105 -4.81 5.55 -14.58
CA TYR A 105 -3.58 4.76 -14.62
C TYR A 105 -2.41 5.60 -14.11
N LYS A 106 -1.59 5.04 -13.22
CA LYS A 106 -0.44 5.71 -12.62
C LYS A 106 0.87 5.24 -13.22
N GLY A 107 0.95 3.93 -13.51
CA GLY A 107 2.12 3.29 -14.07
C GLY A 107 2.23 1.83 -13.63
N ASN A 108 3.45 1.31 -13.66
CA ASN A 108 3.71 -0.09 -13.37
C ASN A 108 4.31 -0.30 -11.96
N GLY A 109 4.69 -1.54 -11.64
CA GLY A 109 5.21 -1.88 -10.32
C GLY A 109 6.47 -1.14 -9.87
N SER A 110 7.19 -0.45 -10.75
CA SER A 110 8.38 0.34 -10.38
C SER A 110 8.06 1.62 -9.61
N LEU A 111 6.81 2.10 -9.68
CA LEU A 111 6.33 3.27 -8.93
C LEU A 111 5.99 2.97 -7.46
N LEU A 112 5.76 1.69 -7.13
CA LEU A 112 5.38 1.26 -5.78
C LEU A 112 6.58 1.33 -4.87
N LYS A 113 6.40 2.03 -3.75
CA LYS A 113 7.31 2.10 -2.62
C LYS A 113 6.72 1.40 -1.40
N THR A 114 7.58 1.02 -0.48
CA THR A 114 7.21 0.51 0.84
C THR A 114 7.82 1.35 1.96
N ASP A 115 7.59 0.94 3.20
CA ASP A 115 8.05 1.64 4.40
C ASP A 115 9.56 1.96 4.38
N GLY A 116 9.85 3.25 4.55
CA GLY A 116 11.21 3.82 4.57
C GLY A 116 11.80 4.15 3.20
N GLU A 117 11.17 3.75 2.09
CA GLU A 117 11.66 4.14 0.76
C GLU A 117 11.30 5.60 0.41
N PRO A 118 12.16 6.34 -0.31
CA PRO A 118 11.87 7.73 -0.65
C PRO A 118 10.74 7.84 -1.69
N LEU A 119 9.82 8.78 -1.44
CA LEU A 119 8.78 9.20 -2.38
C LEU A 119 9.32 10.34 -3.25
N ALA A 120 9.99 9.96 -4.35
CA ALA A 120 10.50 10.91 -5.32
C ALA A 120 9.38 11.67 -6.03
N VAL A 121 9.57 12.98 -6.17
CA VAL A 121 8.67 13.88 -6.87
C VAL A 121 9.43 14.56 -8.02
N PRO A 122 8.90 14.53 -9.25
CA PRO A 122 9.60 15.05 -10.41
C PRO A 122 9.60 16.58 -10.42
N TYR A 123 10.62 17.15 -11.06
CA TYR A 123 10.84 18.60 -11.13
C TYR A 123 9.67 19.44 -11.71
N HIS A 124 8.86 18.84 -12.58
CA HIS A 124 7.73 19.51 -13.22
C HIS A 124 6.44 19.44 -12.40
N ALA A 125 6.49 18.91 -11.17
CA ALA A 125 5.36 18.95 -10.26
C ALA A 125 5.12 20.40 -9.79
N LEU A 126 3.87 20.84 -9.83
CA LEU A 126 3.46 22.16 -9.36
C LEU A 126 3.15 22.14 -7.85
N SER A 127 2.81 20.97 -7.33
CA SER A 127 2.44 20.75 -5.94
C SER A 127 2.56 19.29 -5.53
N ILE A 128 2.64 19.04 -4.23
CA ILE A 128 2.80 17.71 -3.66
C ILE A 128 1.78 17.52 -2.56
N ALA A 129 0.88 16.56 -2.77
CA ALA A 129 -0.05 16.11 -1.74
C ALA A 129 -0.13 14.60 -1.71
N SER A 130 -0.48 14.06 -0.55
CA SER A 130 -0.76 12.65 -0.35
C SER A 130 -2.25 12.42 -0.16
N GLN A 131 -2.76 11.33 -0.73
CA GLN A 131 -4.07 10.77 -0.43
C GLN A 131 -3.92 9.40 0.24
N PRO A 132 -4.19 9.29 1.56
CA PRO A 132 -4.23 7.99 2.22
C PRO A 132 -5.44 7.19 1.73
N GLY A 133 -5.31 5.87 1.66
CA GLY A 133 -6.38 5.00 1.25
C GLY A 133 -6.11 3.52 1.45
N VAL A 134 -7.09 2.73 1.02
CA VAL A 134 -6.96 1.28 0.90
C VAL A 134 -6.51 0.96 -0.52
N VAL A 135 -5.57 0.02 -0.65
CA VAL A 135 -5.07 -0.45 -1.93
C VAL A 135 -5.56 -1.87 -2.15
N CYS A 136 -6.52 -2.04 -3.05
CA CYS A 136 -7.01 -3.35 -3.43
C CYS A 136 -5.98 -4.06 -4.32
N VAL A 137 -5.64 -5.29 -3.97
CA VAL A 137 -4.69 -6.12 -4.70
C VAL A 137 -5.44 -7.22 -5.42
N TYR A 138 -5.29 -7.29 -6.74
CA TYR A 138 -5.86 -8.35 -7.58
C TYR A 138 -4.76 -9.11 -8.30
N LEU A 139 -4.96 -10.41 -8.52
CA LEU A 139 -4.14 -11.26 -9.36
C LEU A 139 -4.98 -11.76 -10.53
N VAL A 140 -4.51 -11.55 -11.75
CA VAL A 140 -5.09 -12.22 -12.92
C VAL A 140 -4.49 -13.63 -12.99
N ASP A 141 -5.35 -14.64 -12.89
CA ASP A 141 -4.90 -16.03 -12.95
C ASP A 141 -4.53 -16.48 -14.36
N HIS A 142 -4.11 -17.74 -14.48
CA HIS A 142 -3.64 -18.33 -15.73
C HIS A 142 -4.73 -18.52 -16.77
N PHE A 143 -5.99 -18.41 -16.36
CA PHE A 143 -7.16 -18.45 -17.23
C PHE A 143 -7.66 -17.04 -17.58
N GLY A 144 -6.91 -15.99 -17.23
CA GLY A 144 -7.30 -14.60 -17.47
C GLY A 144 -8.38 -14.10 -16.51
N GLN A 145 -8.70 -14.84 -15.44
CA GLN A 145 -9.73 -14.40 -14.49
C GLN A 145 -9.11 -13.49 -13.42
N LEU A 146 -9.73 -12.34 -13.19
CA LEU A 146 -9.35 -11.42 -12.14
C LEU A 146 -9.74 -12.00 -10.78
N ARG A 147 -8.78 -12.13 -9.87
CA ARG A 147 -8.98 -12.61 -8.50
C ARG A 147 -8.66 -11.51 -7.52
N PHE A 148 -9.64 -11.09 -6.72
CA PHE A 148 -9.39 -10.21 -5.59
C PHE A 148 -8.61 -10.98 -4.52
N VAL A 149 -7.40 -10.52 -4.21
CA VAL A 149 -6.52 -11.16 -3.22
C VAL A 149 -6.80 -10.64 -1.83
N GLY A 150 -6.92 -9.34 -1.73
CA GLY A 150 -7.11 -8.65 -0.47
C GLY A 150 -6.69 -7.21 -0.61
N PHE A 151 -6.26 -6.61 0.49
CA PHE A 151 -5.95 -5.19 0.50
C PHE A 151 -4.73 -4.85 1.34
N SER A 152 -4.13 -3.72 1.01
CA SER A 152 -3.08 -3.05 1.79
C SER A 152 -3.55 -1.64 2.12
N LEU A 153 -2.76 -0.89 2.88
CA LEU A 153 -2.95 0.54 3.10
C LEU A 153 -1.84 1.31 2.41
N GLY A 154 -2.10 2.55 2.01
CA GLY A 154 -1.09 3.31 1.29
C GLY A 154 -1.37 4.79 1.19
N HIS A 155 -0.36 5.49 0.72
CA HIS A 155 -0.41 6.88 0.31
C HIS A 155 -0.26 6.97 -1.20
N ASP A 156 -1.19 7.68 -1.82
CA ASP A 156 -1.04 8.08 -3.20
C ASP A 156 -0.54 9.52 -3.32
N ILE A 157 0.64 9.74 -3.92
CA ILE A 157 1.14 11.08 -4.22
C ILE A 157 0.48 11.59 -5.49
N ARG A 158 0.11 12.87 -5.46
CA ARG A 158 -0.48 13.57 -6.60
C ARG A 158 -0.18 15.06 -6.56
N ASP A 159 -0.53 15.72 -7.65
CA ASP A 159 -0.34 17.16 -7.85
C ASP A 159 -1.69 17.89 -7.93
N PRO A 160 -2.26 18.35 -6.79
CA PRO A 160 -3.54 19.05 -6.77
C PRO A 160 -3.62 20.27 -7.69
N LEU A 161 -2.57 21.09 -7.73
CA LEU A 161 -2.55 22.30 -8.54
C LEU A 161 -2.63 21.97 -10.03
N LEU A 162 -1.86 20.98 -10.50
CA LEU A 162 -1.97 20.49 -11.88
C LEU A 162 -3.34 19.87 -12.14
N SER A 163 -3.88 19.11 -11.17
CA SER A 163 -5.12 18.35 -11.36
C SER A 163 -6.37 19.20 -11.64
N ARG A 164 -6.35 20.48 -11.26
CA ARG A 164 -7.48 21.41 -11.38
C ARG A 164 -7.48 22.22 -12.68
N GLN A 165 -6.43 22.12 -13.50
CA GLN A 165 -6.32 22.91 -14.73
C GLN A 165 -7.29 22.44 -15.81
N ASP A 166 -7.22 21.15 -16.15
CA ASP A 166 -8.11 20.49 -17.11
C ASP A 166 -8.05 18.96 -16.95
N ALA A 167 -8.80 18.23 -17.78
CA ALA A 167 -8.87 16.77 -17.72
C ALA A 167 -7.54 16.07 -18.05
N SER A 168 -6.74 16.62 -18.98
CA SER A 168 -5.45 16.05 -19.36
C SER A 168 -4.45 16.19 -18.21
N SER A 169 -4.40 17.39 -17.62
CA SER A 169 -3.59 17.74 -16.47
C SER A 169 -4.00 16.93 -15.23
N CYS A 170 -5.29 16.63 -15.07
CA CYS A 170 -5.78 15.72 -14.04
C CYS A 170 -5.19 14.30 -14.18
N ALA A 171 -5.16 13.73 -15.38
CA ALA A 171 -4.50 12.44 -15.60
C ALA A 171 -2.99 12.50 -15.30
N GLN A 172 -2.31 13.53 -15.77
CA GLN A 172 -0.86 13.71 -15.55
C GLN A 172 -0.52 13.92 -14.06
N SER A 173 -1.40 14.55 -13.29
CA SER A 173 -1.21 14.80 -11.85
C SER A 173 -1.08 13.52 -11.01
N ARG A 174 -1.51 12.37 -11.54
CA ARG A 174 -1.44 11.07 -10.85
C ARG A 174 -0.18 10.27 -11.18
N LEU A 175 0.64 10.72 -12.13
CA LEU A 175 1.88 10.04 -12.53
C LEU A 175 3.02 10.36 -11.55
N ARG A 176 2.91 9.84 -10.33
CA ARG A 176 3.84 10.05 -9.21
C ARG A 176 4.09 8.73 -8.47
N HIS A 177 5.14 8.68 -7.66
CA HIS A 177 5.36 7.55 -6.76
C HIS A 177 4.18 7.38 -5.79
N CYS A 178 3.98 6.17 -5.31
CA CYS A 178 3.02 5.87 -4.25
C CYS A 178 3.65 4.87 -3.29
N ALA A 179 3.20 4.87 -2.04
CA ALA A 179 3.69 3.93 -1.04
C ALA A 179 2.55 3.07 -0.51
N ILE A 180 2.85 1.79 -0.28
CA ILE A 180 1.93 0.86 0.38
C ILE A 180 2.61 0.15 1.54
N THR A 181 1.84 -0.22 2.56
CA THR A 181 2.36 -1.03 3.65
C THR A 181 2.92 -2.33 3.07
N PRO A 182 3.98 -2.89 3.68
CA PRO A 182 4.57 -4.15 3.22
C PRO A 182 3.62 -5.36 3.38
N ALA A 183 2.50 -5.16 4.06
CA ALA A 183 1.51 -6.15 4.40
C ALA A 183 0.34 -6.18 3.42
N LEU A 184 -0.07 -7.40 3.06
CA LEU A 184 -1.33 -7.68 2.39
C LEU A 184 -2.25 -8.42 3.36
N ILE A 185 -3.41 -7.84 3.63
CA ILE A 185 -4.47 -8.49 4.39
C ILE A 185 -5.30 -9.30 3.42
N LEU A 186 -5.35 -10.62 3.62
CA LEU A 186 -6.07 -11.54 2.75
C LEU A 186 -7.59 -11.39 2.92
N GLY A 187 -8.31 -11.24 1.81
CA GLY A 187 -9.77 -11.16 1.80
C GLY A 187 -10.36 -9.74 1.93
N GLU A 188 -11.63 -9.67 2.31
CA GLU A 188 -12.42 -8.44 2.34
C GLU A 188 -12.17 -7.59 3.59
N LEU A 189 -12.44 -6.28 3.47
CA LEU A 189 -12.55 -5.43 4.64
C LEU A 189 -13.79 -5.82 5.48
N GLN A 190 -13.59 -6.10 6.76
CA GLN A 190 -14.56 -6.64 7.71
C GLN A 190 -15.10 -5.56 8.66
N GLY A 191 -14.40 -4.44 8.80
CA GLY A 191 -14.82 -3.29 9.61
C GLY A 191 -14.35 -1.96 9.03
N SER A 192 -14.92 -0.86 9.52
CA SER A 192 -14.47 0.49 9.14
C SER A 192 -13.11 0.79 9.75
N LEU A 193 -12.30 1.60 9.06
CA LEU A 193 -10.92 1.91 9.46
C LEU A 193 -10.73 3.40 9.74
N SER A 194 -9.74 3.70 10.58
CA SER A 194 -9.22 5.05 10.78
C SER A 194 -7.81 5.12 10.21
N LEU A 195 -7.62 5.94 9.17
CA LEU A 195 -6.32 6.20 8.57
C LEU A 195 -5.79 7.52 9.12
N ASN A 196 -4.81 7.44 10.02
CA ASN A 196 -4.16 8.59 10.63
C ASN A 196 -2.93 8.97 9.81
N VAL A 197 -2.87 10.23 9.38
CA VAL A 197 -1.77 10.77 8.59
C VAL A 197 -1.08 11.86 9.38
N ARG A 198 0.23 11.71 9.56
CA ARG A 198 1.07 12.72 10.17
C ARG A 198 2.09 13.22 9.16
N VAL A 199 2.30 14.52 9.14
CA VAL A 199 3.39 15.15 8.39
C VAL A 199 4.34 15.82 9.37
N GLU A 200 5.62 15.51 9.26
CA GLU A 200 6.68 16.17 10.02
C GLU A 200 7.73 16.78 9.10
N ARG A 201 8.25 17.95 9.49
CA ARG A 201 9.35 18.62 8.80
C ARG A 201 10.41 18.99 9.82
N GLN A 202 11.67 18.60 9.58
CA GLN A 202 12.79 18.91 10.46
C GLN A 202 12.53 18.53 11.94
N GLY A 203 11.83 17.42 12.16
CA GLY A 203 11.47 16.92 13.50
C GLY A 203 10.29 17.60 14.18
N ALA A 204 9.65 18.58 13.55
CA ALA A 204 8.43 19.23 14.04
C ALA A 204 7.19 18.67 13.32
N GLN A 205 6.15 18.32 14.07
CA GLN A 205 4.86 17.91 13.50
C GLN A 205 4.14 19.13 12.90
N LEU A 206 3.89 19.08 11.59
CA LEU A 206 3.15 20.10 10.85
C LEU A 206 1.64 19.84 10.84
N SER A 207 1.24 18.57 10.71
CA SER A 207 -0.17 18.18 10.73
C SER A 207 -0.38 16.77 11.24
N TYR A 208 -1.60 16.52 11.74
CA TYR A 208 -2.10 15.20 12.11
C TYR A 208 -3.60 15.15 11.74
N LEU A 209 -3.95 14.35 10.75
CA LEU A 209 -5.32 14.22 10.23
C LEU A 209 -5.78 12.77 10.32
N SER A 210 -7.03 12.54 10.69
CA SER A 210 -7.62 11.21 10.73
C SER A 210 -8.73 11.11 9.69
N TYR A 211 -8.66 10.10 8.82
CA TYR A 211 -9.62 9.84 7.76
C TYR A 211 -10.39 8.55 8.07
N ARG A 212 -11.71 8.66 8.20
CA ARG A 212 -12.58 7.51 8.43
C ARG A 212 -12.98 6.88 7.11
N LEU A 213 -12.66 5.60 6.95
CA LEU A 213 -13.06 4.78 5.84
C LEU A 213 -14.22 3.87 6.27
N ASP A 214 -15.38 4.08 5.66
CA ASP A 214 -16.56 3.27 5.90
C ASP A 214 -16.51 1.96 5.09
N GLN A 215 -16.75 0.84 5.77
CA GLN A 215 -16.69 -0.50 5.17
C GLN A 215 -17.68 -0.67 4.00
N GLN A 216 -18.91 -0.18 4.13
CA GLN A 216 -19.95 -0.35 3.12
C GLN A 216 -19.65 0.50 1.88
N ALA A 217 -19.23 1.75 2.07
CA ALA A 217 -18.80 2.64 1.00
C ALA A 217 -17.59 2.06 0.26
N TRP A 218 -16.61 1.51 1.00
CA TRP A 218 -15.46 0.82 0.39
C TRP A 218 -15.91 -0.40 -0.42
N GLY A 219 -16.83 -1.23 0.10
CA GLY A 219 -17.36 -2.38 -0.63
C GLY A 219 -18.03 -1.99 -1.95
N ALA A 220 -18.69 -0.83 -2.01
CA ALA A 220 -19.30 -0.32 -3.24
C ALA A 220 -18.26 0.10 -4.29
N ILE A 221 -17.24 0.89 -3.91
CA ILE A 221 -16.17 1.29 -4.84
C ILE A 221 -15.31 0.09 -5.27
N ARG A 222 -15.09 -0.89 -4.38
CA ARG A 222 -14.37 -2.13 -4.72
C ARG A 222 -15.07 -2.91 -5.81
N LYS A 223 -16.38 -3.13 -5.67
CA LYS A 223 -17.21 -3.79 -6.70
C LYS A 223 -17.14 -3.06 -8.04
N TYR A 224 -17.21 -1.73 -8.03
CA TYR A 224 -17.03 -0.95 -9.25
C TYR A 224 -15.65 -1.14 -9.86
N SER A 225 -14.58 -1.03 -9.06
CA SER A 225 -13.20 -1.15 -9.55
C SER A 225 -12.93 -2.52 -10.18
N GLN A 226 -13.47 -3.58 -9.57
CA GLN A 226 -13.36 -4.93 -10.08
C GLN A 226 -14.11 -5.09 -11.40
N ALA A 227 -15.36 -4.63 -11.47
CA ALA A 227 -16.15 -4.68 -12.71
C ALA A 227 -15.48 -3.89 -13.84
N PHE A 228 -14.87 -2.75 -13.53
CA PHE A 228 -14.11 -1.98 -14.52
C PHE A 228 -12.93 -2.77 -15.08
N LEU A 229 -12.13 -3.41 -14.22
CA LEU A 229 -11.02 -4.27 -14.66
C LEU A 229 -11.50 -5.46 -15.50
N GLU A 230 -12.60 -6.11 -15.08
CA GLU A 230 -13.18 -7.29 -15.76
C GLU A 230 -13.75 -6.97 -17.15
N GLN A 231 -14.16 -5.73 -17.41
CA GLN A 231 -14.72 -5.31 -18.70
C GLN A 231 -13.67 -5.05 -19.79
N HIS A 232 -12.38 -4.99 -19.44
CA HIS A 232 -11.33 -4.53 -20.33
C HIS A 232 -10.20 -5.56 -20.43
N GLU A 233 -10.09 -6.22 -21.58
CA GLU A 233 -9.16 -7.34 -21.81
C GLU A 233 -7.68 -6.97 -21.57
N GLN A 234 -7.30 -5.71 -21.77
CA GLN A 234 -5.93 -5.23 -21.49
C GLN A 234 -5.53 -5.33 -20.00
N PHE A 235 -6.51 -5.42 -19.09
CA PHE A 235 -6.27 -5.63 -17.66
C PHE A 235 -6.33 -7.11 -17.25
N LEU A 236 -6.67 -8.02 -18.16
CA LEU A 236 -6.86 -9.44 -17.87
C LEU A 236 -5.72 -10.31 -18.40
N GLN A 237 -4.51 -9.76 -18.44
CA GLN A 237 -3.32 -10.49 -18.87
C GLN A 237 -2.88 -11.48 -17.78
N PRO A 238 -2.75 -12.78 -18.08
CA PRO A 238 -2.37 -13.79 -17.09
C PRO A 238 -1.10 -13.44 -16.30
N GLY A 239 -1.19 -13.55 -14.98
CA GLY A 239 -0.11 -13.24 -14.05
C GLY A 239 0.04 -11.75 -13.71
N MET A 240 -0.77 -10.87 -14.30
CA MET A 240 -0.77 -9.45 -13.94
C MET A 240 -1.31 -9.25 -12.52
N VAL A 241 -0.69 -8.32 -11.78
CA VAL A 241 -1.12 -7.90 -10.45
C VAL A 241 -1.59 -6.44 -10.52
N HIS A 242 -2.81 -6.17 -10.05
CA HIS A 242 -3.34 -4.81 -9.98
C HIS A 242 -3.28 -4.29 -8.56
N TYR A 243 -2.79 -3.07 -8.41
CA TYR A 243 -2.83 -2.28 -7.17
C TYR A 243 -3.74 -1.08 -7.42
N VAL A 244 -4.97 -1.16 -6.92
CA VAL A 244 -6.00 -0.15 -7.14
C VAL A 244 -6.20 0.67 -5.87
N PHE A 245 -5.82 1.94 -5.90
CA PHE A 245 -5.97 2.86 -4.79
C PHE A 245 -7.42 3.36 -4.67
N HIS A 246 -7.99 3.22 -3.48
CA HIS A 246 -9.26 3.80 -3.05
C HIS A 246 -9.00 4.80 -1.92
N SER A 247 -8.96 6.08 -2.27
CA SER A 247 -8.71 7.18 -1.35
C SER A 247 -9.75 7.24 -0.22
N ALA A 248 -9.30 7.38 1.03
CA ALA A 248 -10.16 7.50 2.21
C ALA A 248 -10.78 8.90 2.38
N SER A 249 -10.33 9.87 1.58
CA SER A 249 -10.81 11.24 1.63
C SER A 249 -11.08 11.80 0.24
N ARG A 250 -12.16 12.58 0.16
CA ARG A 250 -12.44 13.47 -0.98
C ARG A 250 -11.80 14.84 -0.82
N ARG A 251 -11.42 15.20 0.40
CA ARG A 251 -10.77 16.48 0.71
C ARG A 251 -9.26 16.29 0.63
N GLU A 252 -8.63 17.16 -0.14
CA GLU A 252 -7.18 17.30 -0.16
C GLU A 252 -6.74 18.03 1.10
N SER A 253 -5.59 17.65 1.64
CA SER A 253 -4.96 18.43 2.71
C SER A 253 -4.60 19.81 2.17
N GLU A 254 -4.79 20.84 2.98
CA GLU A 254 -4.33 22.20 2.66
C GLU A 254 -2.79 22.30 2.78
N LEU A 255 -2.16 21.37 3.51
CA LEU A 255 -0.71 21.30 3.65
C LEU A 255 -0.08 20.79 2.35
N GLN A 256 0.80 21.62 1.78
CA GLN A 256 1.67 21.24 0.67
C GLN A 256 2.95 20.58 1.20
N LEU A 257 3.16 19.33 0.79
CA LEU A 257 4.37 18.57 1.10
C LEU A 257 5.56 19.18 0.34
N GLN A 258 6.75 19.04 0.92
CA GLN A 258 8.01 19.56 0.37
C GLN A 258 9.14 18.55 0.61
N HIS A 259 10.25 18.74 -0.10
CA HIS A 259 11.47 17.97 0.11
C HIS A 259 11.87 17.89 1.59
N GLY A 260 12.13 16.67 2.07
CA GLY A 260 12.51 16.39 3.45
C GLY A 260 11.35 16.14 4.41
N ASP A 261 10.10 16.33 3.98
CA ASP A 261 8.93 15.98 4.79
C ASP A 261 8.84 14.48 5.02
N TRP A 262 8.57 14.10 6.26
CA TRP A 262 8.18 12.75 6.63
C TRP A 262 6.66 12.64 6.60
N LEU A 263 6.18 11.64 5.86
CA LEU A 263 4.77 11.31 5.71
C LEU A 263 4.53 9.94 6.33
N ASP A 264 3.81 9.95 7.46
CA ASP A 264 3.43 8.74 8.18
C ASP A 264 1.96 8.40 7.93
N LEU A 265 1.68 7.12 7.67
CA LEU A 265 0.35 6.50 7.77
C LEU A 265 0.31 5.55 8.96
N ASP A 266 -0.75 5.61 9.73
CA ASP A 266 -1.04 4.63 10.79
C ASP A 266 -2.53 4.24 10.77
N CYS A 267 -2.80 2.96 10.94
CA CYS A 267 -4.13 2.40 11.10
C CYS A 267 -4.17 1.50 12.34
N PRO A 268 -4.72 2.01 13.47
CA PRO A 268 -4.75 1.27 14.72
C PRO A 268 -5.53 -0.04 14.64
N GLU A 269 -6.63 -0.09 13.89
CA GLU A 269 -7.49 -1.27 13.79
C GLU A 269 -6.80 -2.49 13.16
N LEU A 270 -5.76 -2.24 12.34
CA LEU A 270 -4.97 -3.26 11.66
C LEU A 270 -3.54 -3.36 12.21
N GLU A 271 -3.16 -2.47 13.14
CA GLU A 271 -1.79 -2.27 13.62
C GLU A 271 -0.77 -2.04 12.50
N LEU A 272 -1.22 -1.53 11.35
CA LEU A 272 -0.40 -1.28 10.17
C LEU A 272 -0.03 0.19 10.01
N GLY A 273 1.12 0.42 9.41
CA GLY A 273 1.58 1.76 9.09
C GLY A 273 2.79 1.74 8.18
N LEU A 274 3.14 2.91 7.69
CA LEU A 274 4.32 3.15 6.86
C LEU A 274 4.78 4.61 7.06
N SER A 275 6.07 4.85 6.88
CA SER A 275 6.69 6.16 6.97
C SER A 275 7.62 6.34 5.78
N ASN A 276 7.41 7.40 5.00
CA ASN A 276 8.24 7.71 3.85
C ASN A 276 8.66 9.17 3.86
N GLN A 277 9.86 9.42 3.34
CA GLN A 277 10.35 10.77 3.14
C GLN A 277 10.03 11.26 1.73
N VAL A 278 9.53 12.48 1.61
CA VAL A 278 9.31 13.17 0.33
C VAL A 278 10.63 13.71 -0.19
N VAL A 279 10.93 13.42 -1.45
CA VAL A 279 12.20 13.79 -2.09
C VAL A 279 11.94 14.45 -3.43
N GLU A 280 12.06 15.77 -3.51
CA GLU A 280 12.06 16.47 -4.80
C GLU A 280 13.35 16.17 -5.57
N GLU A 281 13.21 15.73 -6.83
CA GLU A 281 14.30 15.26 -7.69
C GLU A 281 15.40 16.32 -7.86
N GLU A 282 15.03 17.58 -8.11
CA GLU A 282 15.99 18.67 -8.32
C GLU A 282 16.83 18.96 -7.08
N LEU A 283 16.28 18.71 -5.89
CA LEU A 283 16.92 19.01 -4.62
C LEU A 283 17.73 17.85 -4.08
N LEU A 284 17.51 16.62 -4.57
CA LEU A 284 18.19 15.41 -4.08
C LEU A 284 19.72 15.55 -4.07
N HIS A 285 20.30 16.21 -5.08
CA HIS A 285 21.74 16.40 -5.19
C HIS A 285 22.25 17.72 -4.59
N LEU A 286 21.38 18.72 -4.44
CA LEU A 286 21.74 20.06 -3.93
C LEU A 286 21.60 20.15 -2.41
N TYR A 287 20.57 19.52 -1.86
CA TYR A 287 20.26 19.44 -0.44
C TYR A 287 20.08 17.96 -0.08
N PRO A 288 21.15 17.16 -0.07
CA PRO A 288 21.05 15.75 0.26
C PRO A 288 20.43 15.61 1.65
N LEU A 289 19.37 14.81 1.73
CA LEU A 289 18.76 14.48 3.01
C LEU A 289 19.73 13.55 3.74
N ASP A 290 20.04 13.89 4.99
CA ASP A 290 20.78 12.98 5.86
C ASP A 290 20.07 11.63 5.87
N ALA A 291 20.85 10.55 5.83
CA ALA A 291 20.34 9.20 6.09
C ALA A 291 19.89 9.13 7.56
N GLN A 292 18.73 9.72 7.87
CA GLN A 292 18.18 9.65 9.21
C GLN A 292 17.90 8.18 9.49
N PRO A 293 18.36 7.64 10.64
CA PRO A 293 18.07 6.27 10.98
C PRO A 293 16.56 6.09 11.00
N ARG A 294 16.09 5.00 10.38
CA ARG A 294 14.69 4.51 10.43
C ARG A 294 14.13 4.87 11.80
N ARG A 295 13.15 5.78 11.85
CA ARG A 295 12.44 6.06 13.10
C ARG A 295 11.70 4.78 13.46
N THR A 296 12.33 3.92 14.27
CA THR A 296 11.65 2.77 14.85
C THR A 296 10.41 3.30 15.57
N ARG A 297 9.25 2.72 15.26
CA ARG A 297 7.90 3.03 15.77
C ARG A 297 7.79 3.26 17.29
N ALA A 298 8.85 2.97 18.06
CA ALA A 298 8.99 3.19 19.50
C ALA A 298 9.06 4.67 19.95
N GLN A 299 9.43 5.62 19.09
CA GLN A 299 9.56 7.03 19.52
C GLN A 299 8.34 7.92 19.24
N ALA A 300 7.45 7.54 18.32
CA ALA A 300 6.31 8.38 17.95
C ALA A 300 5.05 8.15 18.81
N ALA A 301 5.04 7.11 19.67
CA ALA A 301 3.93 6.80 20.58
C ALA A 301 4.11 7.39 22.00
N ARG A 302 5.25 8.04 22.30
CA ARG A 302 5.60 8.45 23.68
C ARG A 302 5.34 9.93 24.04
N SER A 303 4.81 10.75 23.14
CA SER A 303 4.61 12.19 23.40
C SER A 303 3.15 12.64 23.60
N ALA A 304 2.16 11.74 23.56
CA ALA A 304 0.74 12.10 23.71
C ALA A 304 0.02 11.49 24.94
N TRP A 305 0.73 10.83 25.85
CA TRP A 305 0.15 10.27 27.08
C TRP A 305 0.82 10.86 28.33
N GLN A 306 0.32 11.99 28.79
CA GLN A 306 0.33 12.32 30.21
C GLN A 306 -1.12 12.21 30.71
N PRO A 307 -1.47 11.19 31.50
CA PRO A 307 -2.75 11.21 32.19
C PRO A 307 -2.72 12.34 33.23
N ALA A 308 -3.69 13.24 33.16
CA ALA A 308 -3.93 14.21 34.22
C ALA A 308 -4.18 13.43 35.52
N GLN A 309 -3.25 13.56 36.47
CA GLN A 309 -3.49 13.18 37.84
C GLN A 309 -4.47 14.18 38.45
N ARG A 310 -5.69 13.73 38.76
CA ARG A 310 -6.39 13.91 40.04
C ARG A 310 -7.76 13.26 39.99
#